data_AF-A0A7V3BRL9-F1
#
_entry.id   AF-A0A7V3BRL9-F1
#
_cell.length_a   1.000
_cell.length_b   1.000
_cell.length_c   1.000
_cell.angle_alpha   90.00
_cell.angle_beta   90.00
_cell.angle_gamma   90.00
#
_symmetry.space_group_name_H-M   'P 1'
#
loop_
_entity.id
_entity.type
_entity.pdbx_description
1 polymer ?
#
loop_
_entity_poly.entity_id
_entity_poly.type
_entity_poly.pdbx_seq_one_letter_code
_entity_poly.pdbx_strand_id
1 'polypeptide(L)' 'MEDHPLPTHLVHADGPHQHHLDNGAFGGPDRKTLYITGALSGDILMARMPVPGKLMYGLQ' A
#
# COMPACT_ATOMS: atom_id res chain seq x y z
N MET A 1 -4.74 -10.69 27.54
CA MET A 1 -4.12 -11.13 26.29
C MET A 1 -4.47 -10.06 25.27
N GLU A 2 -3.49 -9.27 24.82
CA GLU A 2 -3.75 -8.20 23.85
C GLU A 2 -3.90 -8.81 22.44
N ASP A 3 -4.94 -8.37 21.75
CA ASP A 3 -5.30 -8.84 20.42
C ASP A 3 -4.62 -7.92 19.40
N HIS A 4 -3.49 -8.36 18.84
CA HIS A 4 -2.75 -7.59 17.84
C HIS A 4 -3.19 -7.98 16.43
N PRO A 5 -3.39 -7.02 15.53
CA PRO A 5 -3.71 -7.33 14.14
C PRO A 5 -2.56 -8.10 13.50
N LEU A 6 -2.87 -9.28 12.95
CA LEU A 6 -1.92 -10.09 12.20
C LEU A 6 -1.83 -9.59 10.74
N PRO A 7 -0.63 -9.59 10.13
CA PRO A 7 -0.49 -9.39 8.70
C PRO A 7 -1.33 -10.43 7.93
N THR A 8 -1.99 -9.99 6.86
CA THR A 8 -2.87 -10.86 6.05
C THR A 8 -2.36 -11.13 4.65
N HIS A 9 -1.57 -10.22 4.08
CA HIS A 9 -1.09 -10.28 2.69
C HIS A 9 0.34 -9.77 2.61
N LEU A 10 1.19 -10.47 1.86
CA LEU A 10 2.53 -10.00 1.50
C LEU A 10 2.46 -9.33 0.13
N VAL A 11 2.95 -8.09 0.05
CA VAL A 11 3.14 -7.34 -1.20
C VAL A 11 4.63 -7.07 -1.34
N HIS A 12 5.21 -7.38 -2.50
CA HIS A 12 6.61 -7.16 -2.80
C HIS A 12 6.76 -6.54 -4.18
N ALA A 13 7.90 -5.90 -4.40
CA ALA A 13 8.27 -5.27 -5.65
C ALA A 13 9.36 -6.12 -6.33
N ASP A 14 9.19 -6.38 -7.63
CA ASP A 14 10.10 -7.26 -8.38
C ASP A 14 11.32 -6.50 -8.96
N GLY A 15 11.31 -5.16 -8.94
CA GLY A 15 12.35 -4.34 -9.56
C GLY A 15 13.65 -4.28 -8.75
N PRO A 16 14.83 -4.32 -9.41
CA PRO A 16 16.15 -4.29 -8.76
C PRO A 16 16.50 -2.96 -8.06
N HIS A 17 15.64 -1.94 -8.18
CA HIS A 17 15.80 -0.65 -7.53
C HIS A 17 14.64 -0.32 -6.56
N GLN A 18 13.71 -1.26 -6.34
CA GLN A 18 12.47 -1.06 -5.60
C GLN A 18 12.55 -1.63 -4.17
N HIS A 19 13.68 -1.39 -3.49
CA HIS A 19 13.94 -1.92 -2.15
C HIS A 19 13.58 -0.95 -1.01
N HIS A 20 13.21 0.29 -1.36
CA HIS A 20 12.91 1.35 -0.41
C HIS A 20 11.48 1.81 -0.66
N LEU A 21 10.54 1.10 -0.04
CA LEU A 21 9.11 1.41 -0.06
C LEU A 21 8.79 2.14 1.25
N ASP A 22 8.17 3.31 1.17
CA ASP A 22 8.07 4.20 2.34
C ASP A 22 6.63 4.42 2.81
N ASN A 23 5.74 4.78 1.89
CA ASN A 23 4.35 5.13 2.20
C ASN A 23 3.42 4.30 1.33
N GLY A 24 2.23 3.99 1.86
CA GLY A 24 1.20 3.27 1.12
C GLY A 24 -0.20 3.80 1.42
N ALA A 25 -1.07 3.79 0.41
CA ALA A 25 -2.47 4.17 0.55
C ALA A 25 -3.36 3.35 -0.38
N PHE A 26 -4.51 2.92 0.13
CA PHE A 26 -5.54 2.32 -0.72
C PHE A 26 -6.33 3.42 -1.45
N GLY A 27 -6.62 3.19 -2.72
CA GLY A 27 -7.37 4.11 -3.57
C GLY A 27 -8.04 3.41 -4.74
N GLY A 28 -8.38 4.19 -5.76
CA GLY A 28 -9.21 3.76 -6.87
C GLY A 28 -10.72 3.72 -6.53
N PRO A 29 -11.61 3.59 -7.53
CA PRO A 29 -13.06 3.68 -7.34
C PRO A 29 -13.64 2.67 -6.35
N ASP A 30 -13.01 1.50 -6.21
CA ASP A 30 -13.42 0.42 -5.32
C ASP A 30 -12.51 0.25 -4.10
N ARG A 31 -11.54 1.14 -3.91
CA ARG A 31 -10.54 1.11 -2.82
C ARG A 31 -9.70 -0.17 -2.78
N LYS A 32 -9.60 -0.92 -3.88
CA LYS A 32 -8.84 -2.19 -3.93
C LYS A 32 -7.48 -2.07 -4.62
N THR A 33 -7.02 -0.85 -4.91
CA THR A 33 -5.65 -0.61 -5.39
C THR A 33 -4.82 -0.05 -4.26
N LEU A 34 -3.74 -0.73 -3.88
CA LEU A 34 -2.72 -0.22 -2.97
C LEU A 34 -1.66 0.51 -3.80
N TYR A 35 -1.52 1.82 -3.58
CA TYR A 35 -0.47 2.66 -4.14
C TYR A 35 0.68 2.73 -3.13
N ILE A 36 1.91 2.59 -3.58
CA ILE A 36 3.11 2.61 -2.74
C ILE A 36 4.14 3.54 -3.36
N THR A 37 4.69 4.48 -2.59
CA THR A 37 5.75 5.38 -3.05
C THR A 37 7.12 4.83 -2.68
N GLY A 38 8.10 4.93 -3.58
CA GLY A 38 9.51 4.67 -3.26
C GLY A 38 10.31 5.96 -3.13
N ALA A 39 10.93 6.21 -1.98
CA ALA A 39 11.60 7.46 -1.64
C ALA A 39 12.88 7.68 -2.45
N LEU A 40 13.57 6.61 -2.83
CA LEU A 40 14.83 6.72 -3.57
C LEU A 40 14.63 6.71 -5.10
N SER A 41 13.61 6.00 -5.60
CA SER A 41 13.37 5.90 -7.04
C SER A 41 12.37 6.95 -7.56
N GLY A 42 11.52 7.50 -6.69
CA GLY A 42 10.44 8.41 -7.08
C GLY A 42 9.27 7.72 -7.77
N ASP A 43 9.27 6.39 -7.85
CA ASP A 43 8.22 5.62 -8.48
C ASP A 43 6.98 5.52 -7.58
N ILE A 44 5.82 5.39 -8.23
CA ILE A 44 4.58 4.95 -7.60
C ILE A 44 4.27 3.54 -8.10
N LEU A 45 4.41 2.55 -7.22
CA LEU A 45 4.05 1.17 -7.48
C LEU A 45 2.58 0.94 -7.12
N MET A 46 1.96 -0.03 -7.81
CA MET A 46 0.55 -0.36 -7.62
C MET A 46 0.38 -1.87 -7.47
N ALA A 47 -0.41 -2.28 -6.47
CA ALA A 47 -0.83 -3.66 -6.29
C ALA A 47 -2.35 -3.76 -6.20
N ARG A 48 -2.92 -4.73 -6.91
CA ARG A 48 -4.34 -5.05 -6.79
C ARG A 48 -4.56 -5.96 -5.60
N MET A 49 -5.43 -5.54 -4.67
CA MET A 49 -5.70 -6.26 -3.44
C MET A 49 -7.05 -7.00 -3.50
N PRO A 50 -7.19 -8.16 -2.84
CA PRO A 50 -8.45 -8.91 -2.83
C PRO A 50 -9.54 -8.22 -1.99
N VAL A 51 -9.14 -7.37 -1.03
CA VAL A 51 -10.01 -6.64 -0.11
C VAL A 51 -9.86 -5.12 -0.26
N PRO A 52 -10.93 -4.33 -0.06
CA PRO A 52 -10.84 -2.88 -0.11
C PRO A 52 -10.15 -2.32 1.14
N GLY A 53 -9.38 -1.24 0.97
CA GLY A 53 -8.88 -0.45 2.09
C GLY A 53 -9.94 0.39 2.77
N LYS A 54 -9.59 0.94 3.93
CA LYS A 54 -10.46 1.85 4.69
C LYS A 54 -10.58 3.20 3.98
N LEU A 55 -11.71 3.88 4.19
CA LEU A 55 -11.88 5.26 3.71
C LEU A 55 -10.87 6.17 4.43
N MET A 56 -10.09 6.92 3.66
CA MET A 56 -9.18 7.93 4.20
C MET A 56 -9.89 9.29 4.19
N TYR A 57 -9.70 10.06 5.26
CA TYR A 57 -10.22 11.43 5.40
C TYR A 57 -9.02 12.39 5.39
N GLY A 58 -9.16 13.54 4.75
CA GLY A 58 -8.17 14.62 4.75
C GLY A 58 -8.77 15.91 5.29
N LEU A 59 -7.92 16.84 5.74
CA LEU A 59 -8.39 18.21 6.00
C LEU A 59 -8.79 18.87 4.68
N GLN A 60 -9.92 19.58 4.71
CA GLN A 60 -10.37 20.44 3.61
C GLN A 60 -9.72 21.81 3.68
#